data_AF-X6CTY1-F1
#
_entry.id   AF-X6CTY1-F1
#
_cell.length_a   1.000
_cell.length_b   1.000
_cell.length_c   1.000
_cell.angle_alpha   90.00
_cell.angle_beta   90.00
_cell.angle_gamma   90.00
#
_symmetry.space_group_name_H-M   'P 1'
#
loop_
_entity.id
_entity.type
_entity.pdbx_description
1 polymer ?
#
loop_
_entity_poly.entity_id
_entity_poly.type
_entity_poly.pdbx_seq_one_letter_code
_entity_poly.pdbx_strand_id
1 'polypeptide(L)'
;MLLAVDSTENEGLSCMVSGSLYNPTGSPPDPRKFIEDWPMGIWQRMMGEPFNTADFSNDKLARFPDGYPVRLADLDFTVRNENNILHGHSRFAFSVRGARYGYVNCSLMAESAEEVAQRWAPLADEVERVVNSFVLYPP
;
A
#
# COMPACT_ATOMS: atom_id res chain seq x y z
N MET A 1 -7.06 0.57 -14.27
CA MET A 1 -7.27 2.03 -14.33
C MET A 1 -6.56 2.61 -13.13
N LEU A 2 -5.49 3.37 -13.34
CA LEU A 2 -4.76 4.04 -12.25
C LEU A 2 -5.54 5.32 -11.93
N LEU A 3 -6.04 5.43 -10.70
CA LEU A 3 -6.59 6.68 -10.19
C LEU A 3 -5.52 7.27 -9.28
N ALA A 4 -4.73 8.19 -9.83
CA ALA A 4 -3.89 9.06 -9.02
C ALA A 4 -4.83 10.10 -8.39
N VAL A 5 -4.97 10.08 -7.06
CA VAL A 5 -5.59 11.18 -6.33
C VAL A 5 -4.45 12.12 -5.97
N ASP A 6 -4.27 13.16 -6.78
CA ASP A 6 -3.28 14.19 -6.54
C ASP A 6 -3.92 15.24 -5.63
N SER A 7 -3.70 15.14 -4.32
CA SER A 7 -4.04 16.21 -3.39
C SER A 7 -2.96 17.29 -3.53
N THR A 8 -3.13 18.18 -4.49
CA THR A 8 -2.19 19.26 -4.85
C THR A 8 -1.94 20.31 -3.75
N GLU A 9 -2.40 20.08 -2.51
CA GLU A 9 -2.20 20.96 -1.36
C GLU A 9 -1.37 20.35 -0.22
N ASN A 10 -1.05 19.05 -0.25
CA ASN A 10 -0.31 18.39 0.82
C ASN A 10 1.15 18.11 0.41
N GLU A 11 2.07 18.88 1.00
CA GLU A 11 3.53 18.73 1.13
C GLU A 11 4.10 17.32 0.78
N GLY A 12 4.08 16.91 -0.49
CA GLY A 12 4.69 15.66 -0.96
C GLY A 12 3.99 14.35 -0.56
N LEU A 13 2.77 14.39 0.00
CA LEU A 13 1.95 13.19 0.20
C LEU A 13 1.21 12.85 -1.10
N SER A 14 1.32 11.60 -1.54
CA SER A 14 0.59 11.09 -2.70
C SER A 14 -0.19 9.83 -2.33
N CYS A 15 -1.49 9.79 -2.64
CA CYS A 15 -2.32 8.60 -2.47
C CYS A 15 -2.73 8.04 -3.84
N MET A 16 -2.27 6.82 -4.13
CA MET A 16 -2.59 6.11 -5.35
C MET A 16 -3.58 5.00 -5.08
N VAL A 17 -4.65 4.94 -5.88
CA VAL A 17 -5.58 3.81 -5.89
C VAL A 17 -5.43 3.04 -7.19
N SER A 18 -5.28 1.73 -7.09
CA SER A 18 -5.14 0.84 -8.24
C SER A 18 -5.97 -0.42 -8.06
N GLY A 19 -6.44 -0.97 -9.17
CA GLY A 19 -7.18 -2.21 -9.21
C GLY A 19 -7.03 -2.88 -10.56
N SER A 20 -6.96 -4.21 -10.54
CA SER A 20 -6.81 -5.02 -11.74
C SER A 20 -7.51 -6.37 -11.61
N LEU A 21 -7.65 -7.06 -12.74
CA LEU A 21 -8.12 -8.43 -12.78
C LEU A 21 -7.07 -9.35 -12.18
N TYR A 22 -7.54 -10.27 -11.36
CA TYR A 22 -6.74 -11.37 -10.86
C TYR A 22 -6.65 -12.45 -11.95
N ASN A 23 -5.43 -12.71 -12.44
CA ASN A 23 -5.15 -13.84 -13.33
C ASN A 23 -4.55 -14.99 -12.49
N PRO A 24 -5.22 -16.14 -12.36
CA PRO A 24 -4.69 -17.28 -11.61
C PRO A 24 -3.47 -17.93 -12.28
N THR A 25 -3.12 -17.57 -13.52
CA THR A 25 -1.96 -18.13 -14.21
C THR A 25 -0.67 -17.62 -13.55
N GLY A 26 -0.02 -18.48 -12.76
CA GLY A 26 1.17 -18.11 -11.96
C GLY A 26 0.85 -17.66 -10.52
N SER A 27 -0.41 -17.75 -10.09
CA SER A 27 -0.89 -17.32 -8.77
C SER A 27 -1.80 -18.39 -8.12
N PRO A 28 -1.89 -18.47 -6.77
CA PRO A 28 -2.77 -19.41 -6.07
C PRO A 28 -4.22 -19.51 -6.62
N PRO A 29 -4.77 -20.70 -6.87
CA PRO A 29 -6.12 -20.84 -7.46
C PRO A 29 -7.25 -20.17 -6.66
N ASP A 30 -7.10 -20.00 -5.34
CA ASP A 30 -8.03 -19.25 -4.49
C ASP A 30 -7.45 -17.85 -4.19
N PRO A 31 -8.04 -16.77 -4.74
CA PRO A 31 -7.62 -15.40 -4.50
C PRO A 31 -7.70 -14.98 -3.02
N ARG A 32 -8.56 -15.60 -2.20
CA ARG A 32 -8.68 -15.25 -0.77
C ARG A 32 -7.45 -15.67 0.03
N LYS A 33 -6.78 -16.73 -0.40
CA LYS A 33 -5.54 -17.22 0.23
C LYS A 33 -4.38 -16.24 0.09
N PHE A 34 -4.47 -15.24 -0.80
CA PHE A 34 -3.50 -14.14 -0.85
C PHE A 34 -3.55 -13.21 0.35
N ILE A 35 -4.69 -13.09 1.02
CA ILE A 35 -4.86 -12.14 2.13
C ILE A 35 -4.91 -12.86 3.46
N GLU A 36 -5.66 -13.96 3.54
CA GLU A 36 -5.93 -14.64 4.81
C GLU A 36 -4.78 -15.58 5.22
N ASP A 37 -4.15 -16.26 4.25
CA ASP A 37 -3.21 -17.36 4.52
C ASP A 37 -1.75 -17.05 4.10
N TRP A 38 -1.46 -15.83 3.64
CA TRP A 38 -0.17 -15.55 3.02
C TRP A 38 0.96 -15.44 4.05
N PRO A 39 2.00 -16.29 3.95
CA PRO A 39 3.19 -16.15 4.79
C PRO A 39 3.79 -14.76 4.63
N MET A 40 4.23 -14.16 5.74
CA MET A 40 4.82 -12.82 5.77
C MET A 40 5.91 -12.61 4.70
N GLY A 41 6.76 -13.61 4.47
CA GLY A 41 7.83 -13.50 3.47
C GLY A 41 7.35 -13.38 2.02
N ILE A 42 6.21 -13.97 1.65
CA ILE A 42 5.65 -13.81 0.29
C ILE A 42 5.03 -12.42 0.16
N TRP A 43 4.31 -11.99 1.19
CA TRP A 43 3.72 -10.66 1.27
C TRP A 43 4.75 -9.54 1.11
N GLN A 44 5.81 -9.58 1.92
CA GLN A 44 6.90 -8.60 1.90
C GLN A 44 7.60 -8.58 0.54
N ARG A 45 7.84 -9.76 -0.05
CA ARG A 45 8.46 -9.85 -1.38
C ARG A 45 7.62 -9.15 -2.43
N MET A 46 6.31 -9.43 -2.48
CA MET A 46 5.42 -8.92 -3.53
C MET A 46 5.19 -7.42 -3.42
N MET A 47 5.01 -6.90 -2.20
CA MET A 47 4.79 -5.48 -1.99
C MET A 47 6.11 -4.68 -1.96
N GLY A 48 7.22 -5.32 -1.61
CA GLY A 48 8.55 -4.72 -1.51
C GLY A 48 9.35 -4.70 -2.82
N GLU A 49 9.02 -5.59 -3.78
CA GLU A 49 9.73 -5.70 -5.08
C GLU A 49 9.92 -4.36 -5.83
N PRO A 50 8.97 -3.42 -5.84
CA PRO A 50 9.15 -2.14 -6.52
C PRO A 50 10.17 -1.18 -5.88
N PHE A 51 10.63 -1.47 -4.66
CA PHE A 51 11.51 -0.59 -3.89
C PHE A 51 12.93 -1.15 -3.76
N ASN A 52 13.93 -0.29 -3.55
CA ASN A 52 15.29 -0.76 -3.33
C ASN A 52 15.46 -1.42 -1.96
N THR A 53 14.78 -0.85 -0.96
CA THR A 53 14.62 -1.40 0.38
C THR A 53 13.14 -1.34 0.72
N ALA A 54 12.63 -2.28 1.49
CA ALA A 54 11.29 -2.22 2.04
C ALA A 54 11.31 -2.91 3.40
N ASP A 55 11.15 -2.13 4.46
CA ASP A 55 10.95 -2.62 5.81
C ASP A 55 9.46 -2.50 6.17
N PHE A 56 8.89 -3.60 6.64
CA PHE A 56 7.45 -3.69 6.88
C PHE A 56 7.17 -3.60 8.37
N SER A 57 6.24 -2.73 8.74
CA SER A 57 5.74 -2.61 10.11
C SER A 57 4.21 -2.50 10.13
N ASN A 58 3.61 -2.62 11.32
CA ASN A 58 2.16 -2.49 11.52
C ASN A 58 1.29 -3.36 10.58
N ASP A 59 1.79 -4.55 10.20
CA ASP A 59 1.04 -5.51 9.40
C ASP A 59 -0.16 -6.03 10.18
N LYS A 60 -1.35 -5.90 9.59
CA LYS A 60 -2.59 -6.38 10.17
C LYS A 60 -3.56 -6.86 9.09
N LEU A 61 -4.24 -7.95 9.40
CA LEU A 61 -5.43 -8.37 8.67
C LEU A 61 -6.66 -7.71 9.32
N ALA A 62 -7.34 -6.86 8.56
CA ALA A 62 -8.56 -6.18 8.97
C ALA A 62 -9.75 -6.60 8.10
N ARG A 63 -10.95 -6.17 8.49
CA ARG A 63 -12.15 -6.20 7.66
C ARG A 63 -12.73 -4.80 7.61
N PHE A 64 -12.91 -4.28 6.40
CA PHE A 64 -13.54 -2.99 6.19
C PHE A 64 -15.07 -3.11 6.28
N PRO A 65 -15.82 -1.99 6.34
CA PRO A 65 -17.27 -2.01 6.57
C PRO A 65 -18.08 -2.87 5.60
N ASP A 66 -17.55 -3.15 4.41
CA ASP A 66 -18.16 -4.04 3.42
C ASP A 66 -17.91 -5.54 3.68
N GLY A 67 -17.23 -5.88 4.77
CA GLY A 67 -17.01 -7.25 5.26
C GLY A 67 -15.86 -8.00 4.60
N TYR A 68 -15.18 -7.41 3.61
CA TYR A 68 -14.07 -8.07 2.92
C TYR A 68 -12.76 -7.94 3.68
N PRO A 69 -11.89 -8.96 3.61
CA PRO A 69 -10.58 -8.90 4.23
C PRO A 69 -9.69 -7.89 3.49
N VAL A 70 -8.94 -7.14 4.28
CA VAL A 70 -7.97 -6.14 3.83
C VAL A 70 -6.70 -6.31 4.63
N ARG A 71 -5.56 -6.43 3.95
CA ARG A 71 -4.25 -6.44 4.61
C ARG A 71 -3.68 -5.03 4.58
N LEU A 72 -3.30 -4.54 5.75
CA LEU A 72 -2.74 -3.22 5.97
C LEU A 72 -1.32 -3.40 6.46
N ALA A 73 -0.39 -2.56 6.01
CA ALA A 73 0.88 -2.40 6.70
C ALA A 73 1.48 -1.03 6.37
N ASP A 74 2.60 -0.75 7.03
CA ASP A 74 3.46 0.38 6.74
C ASP A 74 4.73 -0.13 6.06
N LEU A 75 5.24 0.63 5.09
CA LEU A 75 6.55 0.40 4.47
C LEU A 75 7.42 1.61 4.70
N ASP A 76 8.60 1.39 5.28
CA ASP A 76 9.73 2.30 5.17
C ASP A 76 10.65 1.82 4.06
N PHE A 77 10.92 2.68 3.08
CA PHE A 77 11.60 2.29 1.86
C PHE A 77 12.59 3.35 1.39
N THR A 78 13.45 2.93 0.45
CA THR A 78 14.31 3.85 -0.27
C THR A 78 14.14 3.66 -1.78
N VAL A 79 14.26 4.77 -2.50
CA VAL A 79 14.28 4.80 -3.97
C VAL A 79 15.53 5.54 -4.41
N ARG A 80 16.24 4.97 -5.38
CA ARG A 80 17.45 5.56 -5.95
C ARG A 80 17.01 6.33 -7.19
N ASN A 81 17.24 7.62 -7.19
CA ASN A 81 17.00 8.48 -8.34
C ASN A 81 18.34 9.08 -8.76
N GLU A 82 18.93 8.54 -9.84
CA GLU A 82 20.17 8.92 -10.55
C GLU A 82 21.37 9.38 -9.70
N ASN A 83 21.24 10.44 -8.90
CA ASN A 83 22.27 11.01 -8.03
C ASN A 83 21.97 10.95 -6.52
N ASN A 84 20.73 10.67 -6.11
CA ASN A 84 20.27 10.72 -4.71
C ASN A 84 19.52 9.44 -4.29
N ILE A 85 19.50 9.17 -2.98
CA ILE A 85 18.61 8.19 -2.34
C ILE A 85 17.51 8.99 -1.66
N LEU A 86 16.27 8.73 -2.02
CA LEU A 86 15.10 9.24 -1.32
C LEU A 86 14.64 8.19 -0.31
N HIS A 87 14.25 8.67 0.86
CA HIS A 87 13.60 7.89 1.89
C HIS A 87 12.09 8.07 1.75
N GLY A 88 11.33 7.01 1.97
CA GLY A 88 9.89 7.05 1.89
C GLY A 88 9.22 6.27 3.00
N HIS A 89 8.03 6.72 3.35
CA HIS A 89 7.11 5.99 4.22
C HIS A 89 5.78 5.85 3.47
N SER A 90 5.18 4.67 3.57
CA SER A 90 3.92 4.34 2.91
C SER A 90 2.98 3.64 3.87
N ARG A 91 1.71 4.05 3.88
CA ARG A 91 0.60 3.30 4.44
C ARG A 91 -0.23 2.74 3.30
N PHE A 92 -0.41 1.43 3.29
CA PHE A 92 -1.16 0.80 2.21
C PHE A 92 -2.23 -0.16 2.75
N ALA A 93 -3.30 -0.30 1.96
CA ALA A 93 -4.33 -1.33 2.13
C ALA A 93 -4.43 -2.14 0.84
N PHE A 94 -4.48 -3.46 0.96
CA PHE A 94 -4.62 -4.38 -0.17
C PHE A 94 -5.83 -5.30 0.04
N SER A 95 -6.66 -5.45 -0.99
CA SER A 95 -7.81 -6.36 -0.98
C SER A 95 -7.85 -7.22 -2.26
N VAL A 96 -8.39 -8.43 -2.12
CA VAL A 96 -8.63 -9.37 -3.22
C VAL A 96 -10.07 -9.85 -3.10
N ARG A 97 -10.84 -9.72 -4.18
CA ARG A 97 -12.28 -10.02 -4.23
C ARG A 97 -12.62 -10.76 -5.51
N GLY A 98 -12.89 -12.05 -5.39
CA GLY A 98 -13.14 -12.91 -6.55
C GLY A 98 -12.00 -12.79 -7.57
N ALA A 99 -12.32 -12.44 -8.80
CA ALA A 99 -11.34 -12.26 -9.88
C ALA A 99 -10.71 -10.85 -9.94
N ARG A 100 -10.65 -10.11 -8.82
CA ARG A 100 -10.04 -8.77 -8.76
C ARG A 100 -9.11 -8.62 -7.57
N TYR A 101 -8.05 -7.84 -7.74
CA TYR A 101 -7.28 -7.30 -6.63
C TYR A 101 -7.17 -5.79 -6.76
N GLY A 102 -6.89 -5.12 -5.65
CA GLY A 102 -6.63 -3.68 -5.65
C GLY A 102 -5.99 -3.21 -4.37
N TYR A 103 -5.44 -2.01 -4.43
CA TYR A 103 -4.82 -1.36 -3.28
C TYR A 103 -5.05 0.14 -3.30
N VAL A 104 -4.91 0.72 -2.11
CA VAL A 104 -4.57 2.13 -1.93
C VAL A 104 -3.20 2.19 -1.26
N ASN A 105 -2.33 3.07 -1.73
CA ASN A 105 -1.04 3.38 -1.12
C ASN A 105 -0.93 4.89 -0.97
N CYS A 106 -0.83 5.37 0.26
CA CYS A 106 -0.50 6.75 0.58
C CYS A 106 0.97 6.81 1.00
N SER A 107 1.77 7.57 0.26
CA SER A 107 3.21 7.61 0.41
C SER A 107 3.73 9.04 0.48
N LEU A 108 4.74 9.26 1.31
CA LEU A 108 5.53 10.48 1.35
C LEU A 108 7.00 10.13 1.18
N MET A 109 7.74 10.95 0.44
CA MET A 109 9.18 10.80 0.25
C MET A 109 9.93 12.09 0.55
N ALA A 110 11.14 11.97 1.08
CA ALA A 110 12.04 13.09 1.38
C ALA A 110 13.51 12.66 1.30
N GLU A 111 14.44 13.59 1.56
CA GLU A 111 15.89 13.34 1.48
C GLU A 111 16.44 12.55 2.68
N SER A 112 15.70 12.47 3.79
CA SER A 112 16.07 11.71 4.99
C SER A 112 14.86 11.04 5.64
N ALA A 113 15.08 9.96 6.39
CA ALA A 113 14.03 9.29 7.12
C ALA A 113 13.44 10.18 8.24
N GLU A 114 14.26 11.02 8.87
CA GLU A 114 13.83 11.97 9.88
C GLU A 114 12.86 13.01 9.31
N GLU A 115 13.14 13.53 8.12
CA GLU A 115 12.25 14.48 7.45
C GLU A 115 10.92 13.81 7.05
N VAL A 116 10.97 12.57 6.56
CA VAL A 116 9.76 11.77 6.29
C VAL A 116 8.90 11.65 7.55
N ALA A 117 9.50 11.25 8.67
CA ALA A 117 8.77 11.09 9.94
C ALA A 117 8.14 12.40 10.43
N GLN A 118 8.87 13.51 10.34
CA GLN A 118 8.37 14.84 10.74
C GLN A 118 7.18 15.29 9.89
N ARG A 119 7.23 15.06 8.57
CA ARG A 119 6.16 15.45 7.63
C ARG A 119 4.98 14.47 7.64
N TRP A 120 5.23 13.20 7.92
CA TRP A 120 4.20 12.18 8.02
C TRP A 120 3.31 12.35 9.25
N ALA A 121 3.91 12.67 10.41
CA ALA A 121 3.21 12.77 11.68
C ALA A 121 1.92 13.63 11.65
N PRO A 122 1.91 14.86 11.08
CA PRO A 122 0.69 15.66 10.99
C PRO A 122 -0.36 15.11 9.99
N LEU A 123 0.03 14.24 9.06
CA LEU A 123 -0.83 13.69 8.01
C LEU A 123 -1.39 12.29 8.35
N ALA A 124 -0.87 11.64 9.40
CA ALA A 124 -1.16 10.24 9.73
C ALA A 124 -2.67 9.96 9.88
N ASP A 125 -3.41 10.85 10.54
CA ASP A 125 -4.86 10.69 10.73
C ASP A 125 -5.65 10.81 9.42
N GLU A 126 -5.22 11.69 8.51
CA GLU A 126 -5.82 11.83 7.18
C GLU A 126 -5.53 10.60 6.33
N VAL A 127 -4.29 10.14 6.33
CA VAL A 127 -3.86 8.94 5.63
C VAL A 127 -4.63 7.72 6.12
N GLU A 128 -4.76 7.52 7.43
CA GLU A 128 -5.56 6.43 7.99
C GLU A 128 -7.02 6.52 7.53
N ARG A 129 -7.61 7.71 7.45
CA ARG A 129 -8.98 7.88 6.96
C ARG A 129 -9.11 7.49 5.49
N VAL A 130 -8.18 7.93 4.63
CA VAL A 130 -8.16 7.59 3.20
C VAL A 130 -8.00 6.08 3.03
N VAL A 131 -7.01 5.49 3.69
CA VAL A 131 -6.70 4.07 3.58
C VAL A 131 -7.85 3.19 4.09
N ASN A 132 -8.46 3.54 5.22
CA ASN A 132 -9.61 2.81 5.78
C ASN A 132 -10.92 3.04 5.00
N SER A 133 -10.96 3.98 4.06
CA SER A 133 -12.11 4.22 3.17
C SER A 133 -12.06 3.41 1.87
N PHE A 134 -10.97 2.70 1.60
CA PHE A 134 -10.79 1.98 0.35
C PHE A 134 -11.81 0.84 0.18
N VAL A 135 -12.53 0.85 -0.94
CA VAL A 135 -13.49 -0.19 -1.31
C VAL A 135 -13.12 -0.74 -2.68
N LEU A 136 -12.88 -2.06 -2.74
CA LEU A 136 -12.70 -2.76 -4.01
C LEU A 136 -14.05 -3.29 -4.49
N TYR A 137 -14.61 -2.72 -5.56
CA TYR A 137 -15.89 -3.23 -6.06
C TYR A 137 -15.76 -4.69 -6.54
N PRO A 138 -16.70 -5.58 -6.17
CA PRO A 138 -16.73 -6.94 -6.70
C PRO A 138 -16.88 -6.91 -8.24
N PRO A 139 -16.43 -7.97 -8.94
CA PRO A 139 -16.64 -8.10 -10.38
C PRO A 139 -18.12 -8.07 -10.78
#